data_AF-A0A4Q4QBE0-F1
#
_entry.id   AF-A0A4Q4QBE0-F1
#
_cell.length_a   1.000
_cell.length_b   1.000
_cell.length_c   1.000
_cell.angle_alpha   90.00
_cell.angle_beta   90.00
_cell.angle_gamma   90.00
#
_symmetry.space_group_name_H-M   'P 1'
#
loop_
_entity.id
_entity.type
_entity.pdbx_description
1 polymer ?
#
loop_
_entity_poly.entity_id
_entity_poly.type
_entity_poly.pdbx_seq_one_letter_code
_entity_poly.pdbx_strand_id
1 'polypeptide(L)'
;MMVIRIVAIGIIISGITLGAMRTYISVSLSRVFGEEVDADLKLAFLGFFNKSLDVILVSSLEYMASFLLTVWMARAPAVVGDRHSATYNDFGLKDELTKPWMTVASFITRGRRSSWRWSWRSVSRLFLCLCVSISVMLQGLAINTVAIPKKRWYPNLQAKWGTTPGDRNIMHIEYPKVLLQDVDWGNMVGIGQSNIGGEGYPLWDWALGMSASLTFVGLTHMVSTIRESQKGWRHVYDYRLDGDPWKRWTALNTDFGRSNGVVETVSADDGQITNIYDWLKKTRHQPTSSSIGWTGNLTLVLPVLNTVCTPTVSSSPEGSIDVQPPAENDASGAVIKIGLGPVSSLGFTGAVCSSTFRHGKYAVSVWIVDSESPDISFNGYGVEWHQNIVYEPAIASDLDVARGLGGQAHDILPRLGPLVPSTGLLPQFLLMSRNLQTADPVVNSDAMGLSIIVGVLLQNILSTSNKYWSPLPSSLPARPEEKISSYPIQWQLYGSSPRLKWEWAAVAILVIVLLTFCFGMYQTLRYWMAPGPWVELDGMMMIAQQTPQLESIEDEKKAQTRMYSVEKDGSGVLILRSEAG
;
A
#
# COMPACT_ATOMS: atom_id res chain seq x y z
N MET A 1 33.13 27.57 3.35
CA MET A 1 31.71 28.01 3.22
C MET A 1 31.10 27.75 1.84
N MET A 2 31.75 28.09 0.71
CA MET A 2 31.16 27.82 -0.62
C MET A 2 30.87 26.33 -0.87
N VAL A 3 31.79 25.43 -0.49
CA VAL A 3 31.61 23.97 -0.59
C VAL A 3 30.38 23.49 0.20
N ILE A 4 30.20 23.98 1.42
CA ILE A 4 29.05 23.65 2.28
C ILE A 4 27.73 24.06 1.63
N ARG A 5 27.67 25.26 1.01
CA ARG A 5 26.48 25.74 0.29
C ARG A 5 26.19 24.91 -0.97
N ILE A 6 27.23 24.52 -1.72
CA ILE A 6 27.08 23.65 -2.90
C ILE A 6 26.51 22.28 -2.50
N VAL A 7 27.02 21.69 -1.42
CA VAL A 7 26.50 20.41 -0.89
C VAL A 7 25.05 20.54 -0.44
N ALA A 8 24.70 21.60 0.31
CA ALA A 8 23.32 21.84 0.76
C ALA A 8 22.35 22.04 -0.40
N ILE A 9 22.74 22.82 -1.41
CA ILE A 9 21.97 23.02 -2.65
C ILE A 9 21.78 21.68 -3.36
N GLY A 10 22.84 20.89 -3.51
CA GLY A 10 22.77 19.57 -4.14
C GLY A 10 21.77 18.65 -3.43
N ILE A 11 21.78 18.62 -2.10
CA ILE A 11 20.85 17.79 -1.30
C ILE A 11 19.41 18.25 -1.48
N ILE A 12 19.14 19.56 -1.42
CA ILE A 12 17.78 20.11 -1.58
C ILE A 12 17.26 19.86 -3.00
N ILE A 13 18.09 20.11 -4.03
CA ILE A 13 17.73 19.83 -5.42
C ILE A 13 17.46 18.33 -5.62
N SER A 14 18.29 17.46 -5.05
CA SER A 14 18.09 16.01 -5.10
C SER A 14 16.76 15.62 -4.43
N GLY A 15 16.44 16.19 -3.26
CA GLY A 15 15.17 15.96 -2.58
C GLY A 15 13.96 16.43 -3.39
N ILE A 16 14.03 17.63 -3.99
CA ILE A 16 12.96 18.18 -4.84
C ILE A 16 12.80 17.35 -6.12
N THR A 17 13.91 16.96 -6.77
CA THR A 17 13.88 16.17 -8.01
C THR A 17 13.35 14.76 -7.78
N LEU A 18 13.79 14.05 -6.72
CA LEU A 18 13.22 12.76 -6.33
C LEU A 18 11.72 12.86 -6.02
N GLY A 19 11.32 13.91 -5.29
CA GLY A 19 9.91 14.19 -5.00
C GLY A 19 9.08 14.50 -6.25
N ALA A 20 9.63 15.27 -7.20
CA ALA A 20 8.97 15.66 -8.45
C ALA A 20 8.88 14.50 -9.45
N MET A 21 9.92 13.66 -9.52
CA MET A 21 9.97 12.47 -10.38
C MET A 21 9.11 11.32 -9.86
N ARG A 22 8.46 11.47 -8.68
CA ARG A 22 7.66 10.44 -8.01
C ARG A 22 8.40 9.10 -7.95
N THR A 23 9.71 9.13 -7.67
CA THR A 23 10.53 7.92 -7.70
C THR A 23 10.08 6.96 -6.60
N TYR A 24 9.67 5.76 -6.98
CA TYR A 24 9.41 4.67 -6.06
C TYR A 24 10.74 4.00 -5.74
N ILE A 25 11.02 3.85 -4.45
CA ILE A 25 12.25 3.23 -4.00
C ILE A 25 11.88 1.83 -3.52
N SER A 26 12.44 0.82 -4.20
CA SER A 26 12.59 -0.49 -3.57
C SER A 26 13.61 -0.30 -2.45
N VAL A 27 13.15 -0.28 -1.19
CA VAL A 27 14.06 -0.29 -0.05
C VAL A 27 14.60 -1.72 0.06
N SER A 28 15.57 -2.07 -0.80
CA SER A 28 16.46 -3.21 -0.54
C SER A 28 17.43 -2.91 0.61
N LEU A 29 17.45 -1.67 1.08
CA LEU A 29 18.12 -1.18 2.29
C LEU A 29 17.44 -1.65 3.59
N SER A 30 16.68 -2.74 3.54
CA SER A 30 16.28 -3.46 4.75
C SER A 30 17.46 -4.19 5.38
N ARG A 31 18.57 -4.45 4.66
CA ARG A 31 19.74 -5.12 5.23
C ARG A 31 21.01 -4.26 5.18
N VAL A 32 21.58 -3.97 6.35
CA VAL A 32 22.95 -3.43 6.49
C VAL A 32 23.73 -4.49 7.25
N PHE A 33 24.80 -5.01 6.65
CA PHE A 33 25.55 -6.19 7.16
C PHE A 33 24.73 -7.49 7.29
N GLY A 34 23.66 -7.64 6.50
CA GLY A 34 22.87 -8.88 6.45
C GLY A 34 21.74 -8.98 7.47
N GLU A 35 21.66 -8.07 8.45
CA GLU A 35 20.56 -7.99 9.41
C GLU A 35 19.54 -6.93 9.04
N GLU A 36 18.27 -7.19 9.41
CA GLU A 36 17.21 -6.22 9.21
C GLU A 36 17.47 -4.95 10.03
N VAL A 37 17.55 -3.80 9.35
CA VAL A 37 17.81 -2.52 10.00
C VAL A 37 16.61 -2.18 10.88
N ASP A 38 16.84 -2.16 12.19
CA ASP A 38 15.88 -1.79 13.22
C ASP A 38 15.24 -0.41 12.95
N ALA A 39 13.97 -0.25 13.33
CA ALA A 39 13.22 1.00 13.22
C ALA A 39 13.91 2.14 13.99
N ASP A 40 14.51 1.83 15.13
CA ASP A 40 15.24 2.80 15.95
C ASP A 40 16.50 3.31 15.25
N LEU A 41 17.24 2.44 14.57
CA LEU A 41 18.41 2.84 13.80
C LEU A 41 18.02 3.71 12.59
N LYS A 42 16.91 3.39 11.91
CA LYS A 42 16.35 4.23 10.83
C LYS A 42 15.96 5.62 11.34
N LEU A 43 15.32 5.71 12.50
CA LEU A 43 14.96 6.98 13.14
C LEU A 43 16.20 7.77 13.58
N ALA A 44 17.22 7.09 14.11
CA ALA A 44 18.48 7.72 14.50
C ALA A 44 19.24 8.32 13.31
N PHE A 45 19.38 7.57 12.20
CA PHE A 45 19.99 8.09 10.96
C PHE A 45 19.22 9.28 10.38
N LEU A 46 17.89 9.22 10.41
CA LEU A 46 17.02 10.29 9.97
C LEU A 46 17.17 11.54 10.85
N GLY A 47 17.25 11.36 12.16
CA GLY A 47 17.53 12.43 13.12
C GLY A 47 18.89 13.08 12.89
N PHE A 48 19.94 12.27 12.70
CA PHE A 48 21.29 12.74 12.41
C PHE A 48 21.37 13.54 11.09
N PHE A 49 20.73 13.04 10.03
CA PHE A 49 20.69 13.72 8.73
C PHE A 49 19.97 15.07 8.80
N ASN A 50 18.79 15.11 9.43
CA ASN A 50 18.05 16.35 9.64
C ASN A 50 18.85 17.35 10.47
N LYS A 51 19.51 16.90 11.54
CA LYS A 51 20.31 17.82 12.38
C LYS A 51 21.53 18.36 11.65
N SER A 52 22.19 17.53 10.83
CA SER A 52 23.33 17.96 10.02
C SER A 52 22.92 19.04 9.01
N LEU A 53 21.77 18.88 8.35
CA LEU A 53 21.25 19.88 7.41
C LEU A 53 20.81 21.17 8.09
N ASP A 54 20.19 21.08 9.27
CA ASP A 54 19.84 22.23 10.11
C ASP A 54 21.09 23.04 10.48
N VAL A 55 22.14 22.39 10.98
CA VAL A 55 23.42 23.04 11.32
C VAL A 55 24.03 23.73 10.10
N ILE A 56 24.07 23.05 8.95
CA ILE A 56 24.58 23.62 7.70
C ILE A 56 23.78 24.86 7.26
N LEU A 57 22.45 24.80 7.34
CA LEU A 57 21.59 25.92 6.97
C LEU A 57 21.80 27.11 7.89
N VAL A 58 21.76 26.90 9.21
CA VAL A 58 21.98 27.95 10.21
C VAL A 58 23.33 28.59 9.99
N SER A 59 24.43 27.84 9.98
CA SER A 59 25.78 28.40 9.78
C SER A 59 25.91 29.18 8.46
N SER A 60 25.23 28.75 7.39
CA SER A 60 25.24 29.46 6.12
C SER A 60 24.47 30.79 6.16
N LEU A 61 23.35 30.85 6.87
CA LEU A 61 22.55 32.07 7.07
C LEU A 61 23.28 33.06 7.97
N GLU A 62 23.91 32.56 9.04
CA GLU A 62 24.74 33.39 9.91
C GLU A 62 25.88 34.03 9.13
N TYR A 63 26.60 33.24 8.32
CA TYR A 63 27.64 33.76 7.43
C TYR A 63 27.10 34.75 6.40
N MET A 64 25.89 34.53 5.88
CA MET A 64 25.25 35.48 4.95
C MET A 64 24.92 36.81 5.63
N ALA A 65 24.39 36.77 6.86
CA ALA A 65 24.11 37.97 7.64
C ALA A 65 25.39 38.77 7.91
N SER A 66 26.45 38.11 8.36
CA SER A 66 27.75 38.75 8.59
C SER A 66 28.35 39.32 7.31
N PHE A 67 28.21 38.60 6.20
CA PHE A 67 28.66 39.07 4.89
C PHE A 67 27.91 40.32 4.42
N LEU A 68 26.58 40.33 4.51
CA LEU A 68 25.74 41.48 4.16
C LEU A 68 26.11 42.72 4.97
N LEU A 69 26.26 42.56 6.27
CA LEU A 69 26.70 43.63 7.18
C LEU A 69 28.09 44.15 6.81
N THR A 70 29.02 43.25 6.46
CA THR A 70 30.36 43.63 5.99
C THR A 70 30.28 44.49 4.74
N VAL A 71 29.48 44.09 3.74
CA VAL A 71 29.31 44.85 2.50
C VAL A 71 28.65 46.20 2.77
N TRP A 72 27.68 46.27 3.70
CA TRP A 72 27.03 47.53 4.07
C TRP A 72 27.98 48.48 4.81
N MET A 73 28.91 47.97 5.62
CA MET A 73 29.83 48.81 6.40
C MET A 73 31.12 49.18 5.65
N ALA A 74 31.54 48.37 4.67
CA ALA A 74 32.82 48.55 3.96
C ALA A 74 32.69 49.29 2.61
N ARG A 75 31.48 49.47 2.07
CA ARG A 75 31.29 50.08 0.75
C ARG A 75 31.21 51.60 0.86
N ALA A 76 32.19 52.30 0.28
CA ALA A 76 32.09 53.74 0.06
C ALA A 76 30.95 54.06 -0.92
N PRO A 77 30.13 55.10 -0.65
CA PRO A 77 28.97 55.41 -1.47
C PRO A 77 29.38 55.82 -2.89
N ALA A 78 28.71 55.25 -3.90
CA ALA A 78 28.96 55.60 -5.31
C ALA A 78 28.33 56.95 -5.72
N VAL A 79 27.47 57.51 -4.85
CA VAL A 79 26.79 58.80 -5.06
C VAL A 79 26.95 59.63 -3.79
N VAL A 80 27.39 60.88 -3.94
CA VAL A 80 27.47 61.85 -2.82
C VAL A 80 26.05 62.05 -2.29
N GLY A 81 25.76 61.48 -1.11
CA GLY A 81 24.48 61.60 -0.42
C GLY A 81 23.82 60.28 0.00
N ASP A 82 24.24 59.12 -0.54
CA ASP A 82 23.63 57.82 -0.20
C ASP A 82 24.58 56.96 0.65
N ARG A 83 24.79 57.35 1.92
CA ARG A 83 25.67 56.63 2.85
C ARG A 83 25.04 55.28 3.23
N HIS A 84 25.64 54.19 2.77
CA HIS A 84 25.31 52.85 3.26
C HIS A 84 26.14 52.59 4.51
N SER A 85 25.46 52.42 5.65
CA SER A 85 26.06 52.17 6.96
C SER A 85 25.13 51.29 7.78
N ALA A 86 25.68 50.50 8.70
CA ALA A 86 24.87 49.61 9.54
C ALA A 86 24.43 50.32 10.82
N THR A 87 23.19 50.11 11.22
CA THR A 87 22.67 50.53 12.53
C THR A 87 22.87 49.42 13.57
N TYR A 88 22.80 49.75 14.86
CA TYR A 88 22.90 48.75 15.93
C TYR A 88 21.88 47.60 15.76
N ASN A 89 20.68 47.91 15.25
CA ASN A 89 19.62 46.93 15.01
C ASN A 89 19.90 45.98 13.82
N ASP A 90 20.88 46.32 12.97
CA ASP A 90 21.25 45.49 11.82
C ASP A 90 22.13 44.30 12.23
N PHE A 91 22.87 44.41 13.33
CA PHE A 91 23.64 43.29 13.90
C PHE A 91 22.75 42.13 14.38
N GLY A 92 21.47 42.40 14.68
CA GLY A 92 20.47 41.37 14.96
C GLY A 92 20.02 40.54 13.75
N LEU A 93 20.45 40.89 12.52
CA LEU A 93 20.04 40.22 11.28
C LEU A 93 20.34 38.70 11.29
N LYS A 94 21.42 38.30 11.94
CA LYS A 94 21.79 36.89 12.14
C LYS A 94 20.69 36.12 12.89
N ASP A 95 20.19 36.69 13.98
CA ASP A 95 19.12 36.09 14.78
C ASP A 95 17.75 36.20 14.09
N GLU A 96 17.50 37.27 13.32
CA GLU A 96 16.27 37.41 12.54
C GLU A 96 16.13 36.33 11.47
N LEU A 97 17.19 36.03 10.73
CA LEU A 97 17.15 35.03 9.65
C LEU A 97 17.03 33.59 10.16
N THR A 98 17.44 33.32 11.40
CA THR A 98 17.47 31.97 11.98
C THR A 98 16.32 31.70 12.94
N LYS A 99 15.77 32.73 13.61
CA LYS A 99 14.74 32.58 14.65
C LYS A 99 13.52 33.46 14.37
N PRO A 100 12.32 32.88 14.15
CA PRO A 100 11.14 33.66 13.78
C PRO A 100 10.65 34.59 14.90
N TRP A 101 10.78 34.18 16.16
CA TRP A 101 10.43 35.04 17.30
C TRP A 101 11.37 36.25 17.43
N MET A 102 12.65 36.10 17.09
CA MET A 102 13.61 37.21 17.07
C MET A 102 13.29 38.21 15.96
N THR A 103 12.80 37.74 14.80
CA THR A 103 12.31 38.62 13.73
C THR A 103 11.13 39.47 14.19
N VAL A 104 10.14 38.86 14.85
CA VAL A 104 8.96 39.58 15.37
C VAL A 104 9.36 40.55 16.49
N ALA A 105 10.19 40.12 17.44
CA ALA A 105 10.69 40.96 18.53
C ALA A 105 11.50 42.15 18.00
N SER A 106 12.35 41.93 17.01
CA SER A 106 13.17 42.97 16.38
C SER A 106 12.32 43.97 15.58
N PHE A 107 11.23 43.53 14.95
CA PHE A 107 10.28 44.43 14.31
C PHE A 107 9.49 45.28 15.33
N ILE A 108 9.02 44.66 16.43
CA ILE A 108 8.31 45.38 17.49
C ILE A 108 9.23 46.40 18.17
N THR A 109 10.48 46.04 18.44
CA THR A 109 11.46 46.98 19.01
C THR A 109 11.77 48.12 18.06
N ARG A 110 11.95 47.86 16.76
CA ARG A 110 12.05 48.92 15.73
C ARG A 110 10.81 49.82 15.70
N GLY A 111 9.61 49.25 15.75
CA GLY A 111 8.33 49.98 15.71
C GLY A 111 8.00 50.76 16.99
N ARG A 112 8.51 50.34 18.15
CA ARG A 112 8.39 51.09 19.42
C ARG A 112 9.37 52.26 19.51
N ARG A 113 10.49 52.21 18.77
CA ARG A 113 11.63 53.11 18.93
C ARG A 113 11.80 54.14 17.79
N SER A 114 11.24 53.89 16.61
CA SER A 114 11.18 54.85 15.50
C SER A 114 9.82 55.58 15.48
N SER A 115 9.83 56.90 15.29
CA SER A 115 8.61 57.69 15.03
C SER A 115 7.93 57.28 13.71
N TRP A 116 8.65 56.60 12.82
CA TRP A 116 8.16 56.08 11.55
C TRP A 116 7.79 54.61 11.69
N ARG A 117 6.66 54.35 12.36
CA ARG A 117 6.17 53.02 12.76
C ARG A 117 6.04 51.97 11.63
N TRP A 118 6.12 52.36 10.36
CA TRP A 118 5.77 51.53 9.20
C TRP A 118 6.56 51.87 7.93
N SER A 119 7.87 52.14 8.03
CA SER A 119 8.67 52.31 6.81
C SER A 119 8.60 51.05 5.95
N TRP A 120 8.38 51.21 4.64
CA TRP A 120 8.26 50.09 3.70
C TRP A 120 9.46 49.14 3.75
N ARG A 121 10.66 49.68 4.04
CA ARG A 121 11.90 48.90 4.26
C ARG A 121 11.83 48.00 5.51
N SER A 122 11.26 48.47 6.61
CA SER A 122 11.10 47.68 7.84
C SER A 122 10.06 46.57 7.68
N VAL A 123 8.95 46.88 6.99
CA VAL A 123 7.87 45.92 6.70
C VAL A 123 8.36 44.83 5.73
N SER A 124 9.04 45.20 4.65
CA SER A 124 9.61 44.24 3.70
C SER A 124 10.69 43.35 4.35
N ARG A 125 11.56 43.92 5.21
CA ARG A 125 12.53 43.12 5.98
C ARG A 125 11.85 42.13 6.91
N LEU A 126 10.78 42.54 7.61
CA LEU A 126 9.99 41.62 8.44
C LEU A 126 9.48 40.46 7.62
N PHE A 127 8.79 40.71 6.50
CA PHE A 127 8.25 39.64 5.66
C PHE A 127 9.34 38.71 5.13
N LEU A 128 10.45 39.24 4.62
CA LEU A 128 11.55 38.42 4.10
C LEU A 128 12.22 37.58 5.20
N CYS A 129 12.58 38.19 6.34
CA CYS A 129 13.23 37.46 7.43
C CYS A 129 12.28 36.45 8.08
N LEU A 130 10.99 36.76 8.18
CA LEU A 130 9.98 35.86 8.72
C LEU A 130 9.77 34.66 7.78
N CYS A 131 9.68 34.89 6.47
CA CYS A 131 9.59 33.81 5.48
C CYS A 131 10.80 32.88 5.54
N VAL A 132 12.02 33.42 5.63
CA VAL A 132 13.24 32.62 5.73
C VAL A 132 13.30 31.86 7.07
N SER A 133 13.11 32.54 8.19
CA SER A 133 13.22 31.93 9.52
C SER A 133 12.14 30.88 9.81
N ILE A 134 10.91 31.08 9.33
CA ILE A 134 9.86 30.03 9.38
C ILE A 134 10.27 28.84 8.50
N SER A 135 10.82 29.10 7.31
CA SER A 135 11.26 28.01 6.41
C SER A 135 12.43 27.21 6.99
N VAL A 136 13.35 27.87 7.69
CA VAL A 136 14.44 27.22 8.45
C VAL A 136 13.86 26.32 9.54
N MET A 137 12.95 26.86 10.37
CA MET A 137 12.31 26.10 11.44
C MET A 137 11.54 24.88 10.93
N LEU A 138 10.90 24.98 9.76
CA LEU A 138 10.11 23.90 9.15
C LEU A 138 10.90 23.02 8.18
N GLN A 139 12.21 23.23 8.02
CA GLN A 139 13.02 22.51 7.04
C GLN A 139 13.03 20.99 7.31
N GLY A 140 13.17 20.57 8.57
CA GLY A 140 13.15 19.16 8.95
C GLY A 140 11.82 18.49 8.60
N LEU A 141 10.70 19.18 8.83
CA LEU A 141 9.38 18.71 8.39
C LEU A 141 9.31 18.59 6.87
N ALA A 142 9.87 19.57 6.15
CA ALA A 142 9.81 19.60 4.70
C ALA A 142 10.64 18.47 4.04
N ILE A 143 11.86 18.24 4.52
CA ILE A 143 12.72 17.14 4.05
C ILE A 143 12.08 15.79 4.39
N ASN A 144 11.57 15.63 5.61
CA ASN A 144 10.88 14.41 6.03
C ASN A 144 9.62 14.12 5.23
N THR A 145 8.98 15.16 4.67
CA THR A 145 7.75 15.03 3.89
C THR A 145 8.05 14.72 2.43
N VAL A 146 9.04 15.38 1.85
CA VAL A 146 9.33 15.30 0.40
C VAL A 146 10.35 14.23 0.06
N ALA A 147 11.42 14.10 0.83
CA ALA A 147 12.60 13.31 0.46
C ALA A 147 12.62 11.91 1.09
N ILE A 148 11.96 11.71 2.23
CA ILE A 148 12.04 10.44 2.96
C ILE A 148 10.98 9.46 2.46
N PRO A 149 11.39 8.28 1.96
CA PRO A 149 10.44 7.25 1.53
C PRO A 149 9.67 6.73 2.73
N LYS A 150 8.35 6.69 2.62
CA LYS A 150 7.47 6.15 3.66
C LYS A 150 6.59 5.07 3.05
N LYS A 151 6.30 4.04 3.85
CA LYS A 151 5.27 3.06 3.53
C LYS A 151 3.93 3.79 3.43
N ARG A 152 3.32 3.74 2.25
CA ARG A 152 2.06 4.44 1.98
C ARG A 152 1.25 3.64 0.98
N TRP A 153 -0.06 3.63 1.19
CA TRP A 153 -1.00 3.22 0.15
C TRP A 153 -1.07 4.31 -0.92
N TYR A 154 -1.13 3.91 -2.19
CA TYR A 154 -1.51 4.84 -3.24
C TYR A 154 -2.89 5.42 -2.90
N PRO A 155 -3.10 6.75 -2.99
CA PRO A 155 -4.34 7.36 -2.56
C PRO A 155 -5.54 6.66 -3.23
N ASN A 156 -6.51 6.27 -2.40
CA ASN A 156 -7.75 5.68 -2.86
C ASN A 156 -8.57 6.76 -3.60
N LEU A 157 -8.40 6.82 -4.93
CA LEU A 157 -9.14 7.72 -5.80
C LEU A 157 -10.38 7.04 -6.39
N GLN A 158 -11.00 6.10 -5.66
CA GLN A 158 -12.18 5.35 -6.12
C GLN A 158 -13.44 6.20 -6.35
N ALA A 159 -13.39 7.52 -6.23
CA ALA A 159 -14.52 8.35 -6.64
C ALA A 159 -14.09 9.73 -7.15
N LYS A 160 -14.49 10.01 -8.40
CA LYS A 160 -14.83 11.33 -8.97
C LYS A 160 -13.67 12.29 -9.26
N TRP A 161 -13.53 12.60 -10.56
CA TRP A 161 -12.90 13.80 -11.15
C TRP A 161 -11.47 14.12 -10.67
N GLY A 162 -10.47 13.78 -11.49
CA GLY A 162 -9.10 14.31 -11.32
C GLY A 162 -7.95 13.31 -11.40
N THR A 163 -8.19 12.03 -11.71
CA THR A 163 -7.08 11.09 -11.98
C THR A 163 -6.40 11.46 -13.29
N THR A 164 -5.10 11.79 -13.24
CA THR A 164 -4.31 11.98 -14.46
C THR A 164 -4.22 10.65 -15.23
N PRO A 165 -4.06 10.66 -16.57
CA PRO A 165 -3.87 9.43 -17.34
C PRO A 165 -2.74 8.54 -16.80
N GLY A 166 -1.68 9.16 -16.25
CA GLY A 166 -0.59 8.44 -15.58
C GLY A 166 -1.02 7.67 -14.34
N ASP A 167 -1.87 8.27 -13.48
CA ASP A 167 -2.37 7.60 -12.27
C ASP A 167 -3.27 6.41 -12.61
N ARG A 168 -4.07 6.50 -13.69
CA ARG A 168 -4.90 5.38 -14.16
C ARG A 168 -4.05 4.21 -14.66
N ASN A 169 -2.97 4.49 -15.37
CA ASN A 169 -2.05 3.47 -15.86
C ASN A 169 -1.38 2.70 -14.70
N ILE A 170 -1.04 3.40 -13.61
CA ILE A 170 -0.45 2.80 -12.40
C ILE A 170 -1.46 1.88 -11.67
N MET A 171 -2.75 2.23 -11.69
CA MET A 171 -3.81 1.44 -11.06
C MET A 171 -4.33 0.29 -11.93
N HIS A 172 -3.89 0.20 -13.18
CA HIS A 172 -4.30 -0.83 -14.13
C HIS A 172 -3.22 -1.90 -14.23
N ILE A 173 -3.62 -3.16 -14.12
CA ILE A 173 -2.73 -4.29 -14.31
C ILE A 173 -3.18 -5.14 -15.48
N GLU A 174 -2.22 -5.67 -16.21
CA GLU A 174 -2.43 -6.73 -17.18
C GLU A 174 -1.50 -7.89 -16.83
N TYR A 175 -2.02 -9.10 -16.89
CA TYR A 175 -1.23 -10.29 -16.62
C TYR A 175 -1.75 -11.47 -17.47
N PRO A 176 -0.93 -12.53 -17.68
CA PRO A 176 -1.30 -13.66 -18.50
C PRO A 176 -2.48 -14.43 -17.89
N LYS A 177 -3.41 -14.88 -18.73
CA LYS A 177 -4.51 -15.73 -18.29
C LYS A 177 -3.96 -17.07 -17.81
N VAL A 178 -4.33 -17.46 -16.59
CA VAL A 178 -3.92 -18.73 -15.96
C VAL A 178 -5.12 -19.65 -15.87
N LEU A 179 -4.98 -20.89 -16.33
CA LEU A 179 -6.04 -21.91 -16.36
C LEU A 179 -5.63 -23.11 -15.52
N LEU A 180 -6.58 -23.71 -14.81
CA LEU A 180 -6.36 -24.95 -14.07
C LEU A 180 -6.22 -26.09 -15.09
N GLN A 181 -5.11 -26.80 -15.02
CA GLN A 181 -4.81 -27.92 -15.92
C GLN A 181 -5.22 -29.25 -15.28
N ASP A 182 -4.92 -29.41 -13.99
CA ASP A 182 -5.14 -30.66 -13.27
C ASP A 182 -5.25 -30.42 -11.76
N VAL A 183 -5.72 -31.43 -11.02
CA VAL A 183 -5.86 -31.43 -9.56
C VAL A 183 -5.44 -32.76 -8.94
N ASP A 184 -4.82 -32.70 -7.75
CA ASP A 184 -4.52 -33.89 -6.96
C ASP A 184 -4.83 -33.70 -5.47
N TRP A 185 -4.92 -34.80 -4.72
CA TRP A 185 -5.06 -34.80 -3.25
C TRP A 185 -3.87 -35.49 -2.55
N GLY A 186 -2.71 -35.52 -3.21
CA GLY A 186 -1.48 -36.11 -2.68
C GLY A 186 -0.96 -35.39 -1.43
N ASN A 187 -1.26 -34.10 -1.28
CA ASN A 187 -1.01 -33.34 -0.04
C ASN A 187 -1.64 -34.02 1.20
N MET A 188 -2.83 -34.62 1.06
CA MET A 188 -3.51 -35.30 2.17
C MET A 188 -2.80 -36.57 2.62
N VAL A 189 -2.07 -37.24 1.72
CA VAL A 189 -1.24 -38.40 2.06
C VAL A 189 -0.09 -37.98 2.96
N GLY A 190 0.59 -36.89 2.61
CA GLY A 190 1.70 -36.35 3.41
C GLY A 190 1.25 -35.91 4.81
N ILE A 191 0.16 -35.14 4.89
CA ILE A 191 -0.45 -34.73 6.17
C ILE A 191 -0.84 -35.96 7.00
N GLY A 192 -1.40 -36.98 6.34
CA GLY A 192 -1.79 -38.23 7.00
C GLY A 192 -0.61 -38.97 7.61
N GLN A 193 0.47 -39.12 6.83
CA GLN A 193 1.71 -39.75 7.29
C GLN A 193 2.30 -39.05 8.50
N SER A 194 2.36 -37.71 8.48
CA SER A 194 2.88 -36.93 9.60
C SER A 194 2.06 -37.12 10.89
N ASN A 195 0.74 -37.31 10.77
CA ASN A 195 -0.14 -37.49 11.93
C ASN A 195 -0.11 -38.92 12.52
N ILE A 196 0.06 -39.95 11.68
CA ILE A 196 0.08 -41.36 12.14
C ILE A 196 1.49 -41.77 12.62
N GLY A 197 2.54 -41.06 12.22
CA GLY A 197 3.91 -41.31 12.70
C GLY A 197 4.56 -42.59 12.16
N GLY A 198 4.11 -43.13 11.01
CA GLY A 198 4.67 -44.34 10.41
C GLY A 198 3.95 -44.82 9.14
N GLU A 199 4.28 -46.03 8.68
CA GLU A 199 3.67 -46.70 7.52
C GLU A 199 2.27 -47.25 7.82
N GLY A 200 1.31 -46.36 8.11
CA GLY A 200 -0.10 -46.74 8.15
C GLY A 200 -0.53 -47.26 6.77
N TYR A 201 -0.82 -48.56 6.64
CA TYR A 201 -1.15 -49.17 5.35
C TYR A 201 -2.65 -49.49 5.28
N PRO A 202 -3.35 -49.10 4.20
CA PRO A 202 -2.86 -48.33 3.05
C PRO A 202 -2.73 -46.83 3.37
N LEU A 203 -1.65 -46.20 2.91
CA LEU A 203 -1.37 -44.77 3.14
C LEU A 203 -2.48 -43.83 2.63
N TRP A 204 -3.17 -44.26 1.56
CA TRP A 204 -4.29 -43.51 0.97
C TRP A 204 -5.56 -43.56 1.81
N ASP A 205 -5.71 -44.54 2.72
CA ASP A 205 -6.92 -44.71 3.52
C ASP A 205 -7.13 -43.55 4.50
N TRP A 206 -6.04 -43.16 5.16
CA TRP A 206 -6.05 -42.01 6.05
C TRP A 206 -6.24 -40.69 5.28
N ALA A 207 -5.62 -40.55 4.11
CA ALA A 207 -5.80 -39.38 3.25
C ALA A 207 -7.27 -39.20 2.85
N LEU A 208 -7.95 -40.29 2.47
CA LEU A 208 -9.39 -40.30 2.19
C LEU A 208 -10.21 -39.96 3.44
N GLY A 209 -9.86 -40.52 4.60
CA GLY A 209 -10.52 -40.20 5.87
C GLY A 209 -10.39 -38.72 6.28
N MET A 210 -9.19 -38.15 6.15
CA MET A 210 -8.95 -36.72 6.40
C MET A 210 -9.68 -35.84 5.39
N SER A 211 -9.63 -36.19 4.10
CA SER A 211 -10.35 -35.45 3.07
C SER A 211 -11.86 -35.49 3.29
N ALA A 212 -12.40 -36.64 3.71
CA ALA A 212 -13.79 -36.77 4.13
C ALA A 212 -14.11 -35.87 5.33
N SER A 213 -13.30 -35.92 6.40
CA SER A 213 -13.49 -35.08 7.59
C SER A 213 -13.48 -33.58 7.25
N LEU A 214 -12.50 -33.11 6.47
CA LEU A 214 -12.40 -31.70 6.07
C LEU A 214 -13.57 -31.26 5.18
N THR A 215 -14.02 -32.15 4.29
CA THR A 215 -15.19 -31.90 3.44
C THR A 215 -16.46 -31.77 4.29
N PHE A 216 -16.62 -32.63 5.29
CA PHE A 216 -17.75 -32.60 6.22
C PHE A 216 -17.76 -31.32 7.08
N VAL A 217 -16.60 -30.95 7.62
CA VAL A 217 -16.42 -29.70 8.38
C VAL A 217 -16.75 -28.48 7.51
N GLY A 218 -16.44 -28.52 6.21
CA GLY A 218 -16.78 -27.47 5.26
C GLY A 218 -18.28 -27.20 5.08
N LEU A 219 -19.17 -28.09 5.55
CA LEU A 219 -20.62 -27.90 5.50
C LEU A 219 -21.18 -27.14 6.70
N THR A 220 -20.38 -26.94 7.76
CA THR A 220 -20.83 -26.40 9.06
C THR A 220 -21.49 -25.03 8.99
N HIS A 221 -20.99 -24.13 8.13
CA HIS A 221 -21.48 -22.75 8.03
C HIS A 221 -22.55 -22.52 6.96
N MET A 222 -22.92 -23.53 6.18
CA MET A 222 -23.86 -23.37 5.05
C MET A 222 -25.20 -22.74 5.44
N VAL A 223 -25.86 -23.28 6.48
CA VAL A 223 -27.18 -22.79 6.89
C VAL A 223 -27.10 -21.36 7.40
N SER A 224 -26.05 -21.02 8.18
CA SER A 224 -25.84 -19.65 8.64
C SER A 224 -25.59 -18.69 7.49
N THR A 225 -24.75 -19.07 6.52
CA THR A 225 -24.42 -18.24 5.35
C THR A 225 -25.66 -17.95 4.50
N ILE A 226 -26.56 -18.93 4.33
CA ILE A 226 -27.78 -18.78 3.53
C ILE A 226 -28.86 -17.98 4.26
N ARG A 227 -28.91 -18.07 5.60
CA ARG A 227 -29.87 -17.32 6.43
C ARG A 227 -29.62 -15.82 6.42
N GLU A 228 -28.42 -15.37 6.06
CA GLU A 228 -28.12 -13.95 6.01
C GLU A 228 -29.04 -13.19 5.03
N SER A 229 -29.39 -11.96 5.40
CA SER A 229 -30.35 -11.14 4.65
C SER A 229 -29.80 -10.66 3.31
N GLN A 230 -28.51 -10.33 3.24
CA GLN A 230 -27.86 -9.93 1.99
C GLN A 230 -27.52 -11.17 1.17
N LYS A 231 -28.10 -11.29 -0.04
CA LYS A 231 -27.89 -12.40 -0.97
C LYS A 231 -26.78 -12.09 -1.96
N GLY A 232 -26.17 -13.13 -2.53
CA GLY A 232 -25.05 -13.03 -3.46
C GLY A 232 -23.86 -13.89 -3.05
N TRP A 233 -22.67 -13.57 -3.55
CA TRP A 233 -21.44 -14.32 -3.30
C TRP A 233 -21.02 -14.25 -1.83
N ARG A 234 -20.78 -15.41 -1.23
CA ARG A 234 -20.39 -15.53 0.18
C ARG A 234 -19.37 -16.63 0.39
N HIS A 235 -18.43 -16.38 1.30
CA HIS A 235 -17.56 -17.42 1.80
C HIS A 235 -18.38 -18.41 2.63
N VAL A 236 -18.21 -19.70 2.35
CA VAL A 236 -18.79 -20.78 3.14
C VAL A 236 -17.74 -21.29 4.12
N TYR A 237 -16.51 -21.46 3.65
CA TYR A 237 -15.42 -21.96 4.47
C TYR A 237 -14.06 -21.51 3.93
N ASP A 238 -13.09 -21.36 4.83
CA ASP A 238 -11.68 -21.17 4.50
C ASP A 238 -10.82 -22.22 5.17
N TYR A 239 -9.89 -22.78 4.40
CA TYR A 239 -9.01 -23.86 4.83
C TYR A 239 -7.57 -23.37 4.90
N ARG A 240 -6.88 -23.79 5.96
CA ARG A 240 -5.43 -23.75 6.05
C ARG A 240 -4.96 -25.14 6.48
N LEU A 241 -4.38 -25.88 5.55
CA LEU A 241 -3.90 -27.23 5.81
C LEU A 241 -2.54 -27.17 6.53
N ASP A 242 -2.27 -28.14 7.40
CA ASP A 242 -0.99 -28.22 8.10
C ASP A 242 0.15 -28.46 7.11
N GLY A 243 1.24 -27.70 7.26
CA GLY A 243 2.37 -27.72 6.34
C GLY A 243 2.14 -26.99 5.02
N ASP A 244 0.94 -26.43 4.81
CA ASP A 244 0.59 -25.69 3.61
C ASP A 244 0.71 -24.18 3.83
N PRO A 245 1.51 -23.45 3.01
CA PRO A 245 1.59 -22.00 3.12
C PRO A 245 0.33 -21.29 2.61
N TRP A 246 -0.55 -21.97 1.87
CA TRP A 246 -1.66 -21.34 1.16
C TRP A 246 -2.98 -21.45 1.91
N LYS A 247 -3.67 -20.31 2.06
CA LYS A 247 -5.09 -20.30 2.41
C LYS A 247 -5.92 -20.62 1.17
N ARG A 248 -7.01 -21.36 1.38
CA ARG A 248 -7.92 -21.78 0.31
C ARG A 248 -9.35 -21.47 0.72
N TRP A 249 -10.19 -21.11 -0.25
CA TRP A 249 -11.56 -20.67 0.00
C TRP A 249 -12.57 -21.40 -0.85
N THR A 250 -13.73 -21.66 -0.25
CA THR A 250 -14.95 -22.05 -0.95
C THR A 250 -15.98 -20.95 -0.79
N ALA A 251 -16.58 -20.53 -1.90
CA ALA A 251 -17.68 -19.58 -1.91
C ALA A 251 -18.90 -20.12 -2.68
N LEU A 252 -20.06 -19.59 -2.32
CA LEU A 252 -21.38 -19.93 -2.84
C LEU A 252 -22.11 -18.65 -3.21
N ASN A 253 -22.78 -18.64 -4.35
CA ASN A 253 -23.75 -17.61 -4.68
C ASN A 253 -25.10 -17.95 -4.03
N THR A 254 -25.52 -17.14 -3.06
CA THR A 254 -26.77 -17.35 -2.30
C THR A 254 -28.00 -16.71 -2.97
N ASP A 255 -27.83 -16.03 -4.11
CA ASP A 255 -28.94 -15.46 -4.89
C ASP A 255 -29.57 -16.50 -5.83
N PHE A 256 -30.22 -17.50 -5.25
CA PHE A 256 -30.80 -18.64 -5.98
C PHE A 256 -31.95 -18.27 -6.91
N GLY A 257 -32.61 -17.13 -6.68
CA GLY A 257 -33.70 -16.64 -7.51
C GLY A 257 -33.21 -16.17 -8.88
N ARG A 258 -31.99 -15.63 -8.95
CA ARG A 258 -31.39 -15.14 -10.19
C ARG A 258 -30.89 -16.26 -11.10
N SER A 259 -30.52 -17.40 -10.52
CA SER A 259 -29.90 -18.53 -11.22
C SER A 259 -30.90 -19.61 -11.63
N ASN A 260 -32.21 -19.37 -11.52
CA ASN A 260 -33.27 -20.36 -11.81
C ASN A 260 -33.05 -21.72 -11.12
N GLY A 261 -32.54 -21.70 -9.89
CA GLY A 261 -32.25 -22.92 -9.11
C GLY A 261 -30.91 -23.60 -9.42
N VAL A 262 -30.08 -23.04 -10.30
CA VAL A 262 -28.68 -23.47 -10.47
C VAL A 262 -27.84 -22.95 -9.31
N VAL A 263 -27.12 -23.83 -8.64
CA VAL A 263 -26.23 -23.47 -7.54
C VAL A 263 -24.83 -23.25 -8.11
N GLU A 264 -24.34 -22.02 -8.05
CA GLU A 264 -22.98 -21.66 -8.46
C GLU A 264 -22.06 -21.65 -7.24
N THR A 265 -21.00 -22.46 -7.28
CA THR A 265 -19.93 -22.48 -6.28
C THR A 265 -18.58 -22.25 -6.93
N VAL A 266 -17.66 -21.64 -6.18
CA VAL A 266 -16.32 -21.31 -6.65
C VAL A 266 -15.28 -21.60 -5.59
N SER A 267 -14.06 -21.89 -6.02
CA SER A 267 -12.90 -21.96 -5.13
C SER A 267 -11.77 -21.10 -5.61
N ALA A 268 -10.98 -20.62 -4.66
CA ALA A 268 -9.79 -19.83 -4.90
C ALA A 268 -8.70 -20.27 -3.91
N ASP A 269 -7.45 -19.95 -4.23
CA ASP A 269 -6.30 -20.16 -3.36
C ASP A 269 -5.31 -19.01 -3.45
N ASP A 270 -4.58 -18.81 -2.36
CA ASP A 270 -3.53 -17.81 -2.25
C ASP A 270 -2.41 -17.98 -3.26
N GLY A 271 -2.14 -19.22 -3.65
CA GLY A 271 -1.05 -19.56 -4.56
C GLY A 271 -1.20 -18.83 -5.89
N GLN A 272 -2.40 -18.85 -6.49
CA GLN A 272 -2.65 -18.15 -7.76
C GLN A 272 -2.38 -16.64 -7.66
N ILE A 273 -2.87 -15.99 -6.59
CA ILE A 273 -2.75 -14.54 -6.38
C ILE A 273 -1.30 -14.15 -6.11
N THR A 274 -0.62 -14.92 -5.26
CA THR A 274 0.79 -14.73 -4.93
C THR A 274 1.65 -14.87 -6.18
N ASN A 275 1.38 -15.89 -7.01
CA ASN A 275 2.08 -16.09 -8.28
C ASN A 275 1.88 -14.93 -9.26
N ILE A 276 0.67 -14.38 -9.37
CA ILE A 276 0.40 -13.20 -10.20
C ILE A 276 1.17 -11.98 -9.67
N TYR A 277 1.13 -11.75 -8.35
CA TYR A 277 1.83 -10.64 -7.71
C TYR A 277 3.35 -10.73 -7.91
N ASP A 278 3.94 -11.91 -7.69
CA ASP A 278 5.36 -12.17 -7.91
C ASP A 278 5.76 -12.04 -9.38
N TRP A 279 4.90 -12.49 -10.30
CA TRP A 279 5.12 -12.33 -11.73
C TRP A 279 5.15 -10.87 -12.15
N LEU A 280 4.20 -10.06 -11.67
CA LEU A 280 4.16 -8.62 -11.94
C LEU A 280 5.46 -7.95 -11.44
N LYS A 281 5.91 -8.30 -10.23
CA LYS A 281 7.18 -7.80 -9.66
C LYS A 281 8.39 -8.17 -10.53
N LYS A 282 8.48 -9.42 -11.00
CA LYS A 282 9.57 -9.91 -11.85
C LYS A 282 9.61 -9.23 -13.21
N THR A 283 8.44 -9.01 -13.83
CA THR A 283 8.32 -8.37 -15.16
C THR A 283 8.39 -6.84 -15.11
N ARG A 284 8.51 -6.26 -13.91
CA ARG A 284 8.63 -4.82 -13.67
C ARG A 284 7.46 -4.00 -14.22
N HIS A 285 6.24 -4.54 -14.18
CA HIS A 285 5.04 -3.74 -14.44
C HIS A 285 5.02 -2.56 -13.46
N GLN A 286 4.78 -1.32 -13.89
CA GLN A 286 4.79 -0.18 -12.96
C GLN A 286 3.48 -0.18 -12.15
N PRO A 287 3.51 0.04 -10.83
CA PRO A 287 4.64 0.30 -9.91
C PRO A 287 5.08 -0.95 -9.11
N THR A 288 4.84 -2.16 -9.64
CA THR A 288 4.86 -3.43 -8.90
C THR A 288 6.25 -3.79 -8.36
N SER A 289 7.32 -3.49 -9.09
CA SER A 289 8.70 -3.85 -8.72
C SER A 289 9.15 -3.36 -7.32
N SER A 290 8.57 -2.26 -6.84
CA SER A 290 8.84 -1.65 -5.53
C SER A 290 7.71 -1.86 -4.52
N SER A 291 6.71 -2.64 -4.87
CA SER A 291 5.54 -2.88 -4.03
C SER A 291 5.80 -3.92 -2.95
N ILE A 292 5.25 -3.63 -1.77
CA ILE A 292 5.18 -4.54 -0.63
C ILE A 292 3.74 -4.96 -0.34
N GLY A 293 2.79 -4.67 -1.22
CA GLY A 293 1.40 -5.06 -1.05
C GLY A 293 0.48 -4.36 -2.03
N TRP A 294 -0.72 -4.86 -2.18
CA TRP A 294 -1.73 -4.24 -3.03
C TRP A 294 -3.13 -4.51 -2.51
N THR A 295 -4.09 -3.72 -2.96
CA THR A 295 -5.51 -3.99 -2.72
C THR A 295 -6.33 -3.52 -3.90
N GLY A 296 -7.42 -4.21 -4.20
CA GLY A 296 -8.31 -3.83 -5.28
C GLY A 296 -9.04 -5.02 -5.88
N ASN A 297 -9.73 -4.77 -6.98
CA ASN A 297 -10.52 -5.80 -7.66
C ASN A 297 -9.63 -6.51 -8.68
N LEU A 298 -9.26 -7.74 -8.35
CA LEU A 298 -8.50 -8.65 -9.20
C LEU A 298 -9.47 -9.60 -9.89
N THR A 299 -9.62 -9.44 -11.20
CA THR A 299 -10.32 -10.45 -12.01
C THR A 299 -9.44 -11.67 -12.10
N LEU A 300 -9.88 -12.84 -11.62
CA LEU A 300 -9.19 -14.12 -11.68
C LEU A 300 -9.98 -15.10 -12.55
N VAL A 301 -9.30 -16.11 -13.10
CA VAL A 301 -9.98 -17.33 -13.58
C VAL A 301 -10.01 -18.32 -12.44
N LEU A 302 -11.21 -18.74 -12.07
CA LEU A 302 -11.48 -19.63 -10.95
C LEU A 302 -12.18 -20.90 -11.43
N PRO A 303 -11.99 -22.04 -10.75
CA PRO A 303 -12.82 -23.21 -10.91
C PRO A 303 -14.24 -22.95 -10.40
N VAL A 304 -15.22 -23.16 -11.26
CA VAL A 304 -16.65 -22.96 -10.97
C VAL A 304 -17.40 -24.26 -11.16
N LEU A 305 -18.25 -24.61 -10.19
CA LEU A 305 -19.19 -25.72 -10.30
C LEU A 305 -20.62 -25.18 -10.34
N ASN A 306 -21.36 -25.63 -11.35
CA ASN A 306 -22.79 -25.35 -11.51
C ASN A 306 -23.57 -26.62 -11.21
N THR A 307 -24.25 -26.64 -10.07
CA THR A 307 -24.93 -27.84 -9.56
C THR A 307 -26.44 -27.70 -9.62
N VAL A 308 -27.09 -28.71 -10.19
CA VAL A 308 -28.55 -28.84 -10.26
C VAL A 308 -28.95 -30.26 -9.93
N CYS A 309 -29.87 -30.44 -9.00
CA CYS A 309 -30.51 -31.72 -8.73
C CYS A 309 -31.96 -31.73 -9.19
N THR A 310 -32.32 -32.79 -9.89
CA THR A 310 -33.70 -33.05 -10.31
C THR A 310 -34.26 -34.24 -9.54
N PRO A 311 -35.47 -34.13 -8.97
CA PRO A 311 -36.12 -35.26 -8.30
C PRO A 311 -36.37 -36.39 -9.30
N THR A 312 -36.20 -37.63 -8.85
CA THR A 312 -36.45 -38.84 -9.65
C THR A 312 -37.03 -39.94 -8.78
N VAL A 313 -37.65 -40.93 -9.39
CA VAL A 313 -37.98 -42.21 -8.73
C VAL A 313 -36.78 -43.12 -8.93
N SER A 314 -35.91 -43.18 -7.92
CA SER A 314 -34.67 -43.95 -7.99
C SER A 314 -34.92 -45.43 -7.70
N SER A 315 -34.34 -46.31 -8.53
CA SER A 315 -34.30 -47.76 -8.29
C SER A 315 -33.09 -48.20 -7.46
N SER A 316 -32.23 -47.26 -7.06
CA SER A 316 -31.05 -47.55 -6.24
C SER A 316 -31.44 -47.95 -4.81
N PRO A 317 -30.55 -48.64 -4.07
CA PRO A 317 -30.81 -48.99 -2.68
C PRO A 317 -31.18 -47.79 -1.81
N GLU A 318 -31.98 -48.01 -0.77
CA GLU A 318 -32.38 -46.95 0.18
C GLU A 318 -31.15 -46.30 0.82
N GLY A 319 -31.15 -44.97 0.87
CA GLY A 319 -30.04 -44.19 1.45
C GLY A 319 -28.75 -44.18 0.64
N SER A 320 -28.71 -44.80 -0.55
CA SER A 320 -27.49 -44.85 -1.38
C SER A 320 -27.13 -43.51 -1.99
N ILE A 321 -25.83 -43.27 -2.14
CA ILE A 321 -25.26 -42.14 -2.88
C ILE A 321 -24.24 -42.73 -3.86
N ASP A 322 -24.49 -42.58 -5.15
CA ASP A 322 -23.64 -43.07 -6.23
C ASP A 322 -23.04 -41.90 -7.00
N VAL A 323 -21.72 -41.88 -7.17
CA VAL A 323 -21.01 -40.82 -7.91
C VAL A 323 -20.45 -41.42 -9.18
N GLN A 324 -20.83 -40.82 -10.31
CA GLN A 324 -20.39 -41.19 -11.63
C GLN A 324 -19.51 -40.06 -12.19
N PRO A 325 -18.17 -40.22 -12.19
CA PRO A 325 -17.28 -39.27 -12.84
C PRO A 325 -17.52 -39.26 -14.36
N PRO A 326 -17.25 -38.13 -15.05
CA PRO A 326 -17.41 -38.06 -16.49
C PRO A 326 -16.53 -39.08 -17.21
N ALA A 327 -17.13 -39.83 -18.15
CA ALA A 327 -16.44 -40.85 -18.93
C ALA A 327 -15.43 -40.23 -19.91
N GLU A 328 -14.40 -40.99 -20.29
CA GLU A 328 -13.31 -40.52 -21.16
C GLU A 328 -13.75 -39.95 -22.52
N ASN A 329 -14.83 -40.49 -23.07
CA ASN A 329 -15.35 -40.12 -24.40
C ASN A 329 -16.75 -39.49 -24.34
N ASP A 330 -17.16 -38.96 -23.18
CA ASP A 330 -18.53 -38.47 -23.03
C ASP A 330 -18.75 -37.16 -23.78
N ALA A 331 -19.76 -37.14 -24.66
CA ALA A 331 -20.20 -35.95 -25.36
C ALA A 331 -20.84 -34.91 -24.41
N SER A 332 -21.19 -35.32 -23.17
CA SER A 332 -21.80 -34.44 -22.16
C SER A 332 -20.85 -33.41 -21.55
N GLY A 333 -19.54 -33.47 -21.83
CA GLY A 333 -18.55 -32.55 -21.29
C GLY A 333 -18.20 -32.82 -19.82
N ALA A 334 -17.62 -31.81 -19.16
CA ALA A 334 -17.10 -31.87 -17.79
C ALA A 334 -18.19 -31.91 -16.69
N VAL A 335 -19.04 -32.94 -16.71
CA VAL A 335 -20.20 -33.09 -15.83
C VAL A 335 -20.05 -34.30 -14.91
N ILE A 336 -20.13 -34.07 -13.60
CA ILE A 336 -20.17 -35.10 -12.57
C ILE A 336 -21.64 -35.39 -12.24
N LYS A 337 -22.04 -36.67 -12.29
CA LYS A 337 -23.40 -37.09 -11.95
C LYS A 337 -23.41 -37.78 -10.59
N ILE A 338 -24.37 -37.43 -9.75
CA ILE A 338 -24.54 -38.03 -8.43
C ILE A 338 -25.99 -38.51 -8.29
N GLY A 339 -26.16 -39.83 -8.20
CA GLY A 339 -27.44 -40.47 -7.95
C GLY A 339 -27.70 -40.58 -6.45
N LEU A 340 -28.86 -40.10 -6.01
CA LEU A 340 -29.33 -40.20 -4.63
C LEU A 340 -30.52 -41.16 -4.57
N GLY A 341 -30.38 -42.23 -3.80
CA GLY A 341 -31.41 -43.24 -3.58
C GLY A 341 -32.61 -42.71 -2.79
N PRO A 342 -33.71 -43.49 -2.73
CA PRO A 342 -34.87 -43.11 -1.93
C PRO A 342 -34.56 -43.14 -0.43
N VAL A 343 -35.31 -42.38 0.36
CA VAL A 343 -35.31 -42.43 1.84
C VAL A 343 -36.76 -42.37 2.32
N SER A 344 -37.32 -43.54 2.61
CA SER A 344 -38.76 -43.71 2.87
C SER A 344 -39.21 -43.01 4.14
N SER A 345 -38.36 -43.01 5.17
CA SER A 345 -38.62 -42.37 6.47
C SER A 345 -38.80 -40.85 6.38
N LEU A 346 -38.26 -40.23 5.34
CA LEU A 346 -38.41 -38.80 5.07
C LEU A 346 -39.32 -38.53 3.86
N GLY A 347 -39.88 -39.55 3.21
CA GLY A 347 -40.74 -39.38 2.02
C GLY A 347 -40.00 -38.92 0.76
N PHE A 348 -38.70 -39.20 0.65
CA PHE A 348 -37.87 -38.82 -0.50
C PHE A 348 -37.76 -39.96 -1.50
N THR A 349 -38.11 -39.73 -2.77
CA THR A 349 -38.11 -40.78 -3.82
C THR A 349 -36.78 -40.96 -4.54
N GLY A 350 -35.82 -40.06 -4.29
CA GLY A 350 -34.54 -39.99 -4.98
C GLY A 350 -34.35 -38.69 -5.76
N ALA A 351 -33.09 -38.40 -6.12
CA ALA A 351 -32.74 -37.29 -7.00
C ALA A 351 -31.47 -37.62 -7.79
N VAL A 352 -31.31 -36.99 -8.95
CA VAL A 352 -30.04 -37.00 -9.69
C VAL A 352 -29.50 -35.59 -9.70
N CYS A 353 -28.30 -35.42 -9.18
CA CYS A 353 -27.56 -34.18 -9.21
C CYS A 353 -26.56 -34.21 -10.37
N SER A 354 -26.49 -33.12 -11.10
CA SER A 354 -25.48 -32.86 -12.13
C SER A 354 -24.69 -31.64 -11.71
N SER A 355 -23.36 -31.78 -11.65
CA SER A 355 -22.43 -30.70 -11.36
C SER A 355 -21.51 -30.50 -12.54
N THR A 356 -21.62 -29.35 -13.21
CA THR A 356 -20.81 -29.03 -14.39
C THR A 356 -19.62 -28.17 -13.96
N PHE A 357 -18.41 -28.64 -14.24
CA PHE A 357 -17.18 -27.88 -14.03
C PHE A 357 -16.88 -26.99 -15.22
N ARG A 358 -16.54 -25.72 -14.94
CA ARG A 358 -16.02 -24.76 -15.93
C ARG A 358 -15.03 -23.81 -15.30
N HIS A 359 -14.10 -23.33 -16.11
CA HIS A 359 -13.36 -22.11 -15.80
C HIS A 359 -14.26 -20.88 -15.94
N GLY A 360 -14.28 -20.03 -14.92
CA GLY A 360 -15.01 -18.77 -14.92
C GLY A 360 -14.15 -17.59 -14.50
N LYS A 361 -14.29 -16.46 -15.18
CA LYS A 361 -13.70 -15.18 -14.78
C LYS A 361 -14.59 -14.50 -13.75
N TYR A 362 -13.99 -14.12 -12.63
CA TYR A 362 -14.67 -13.42 -11.54
C TYR A 362 -13.77 -12.38 -10.90
N ALA A 363 -14.30 -11.21 -10.51
CA ALA A 363 -13.52 -10.15 -9.88
C ALA A 363 -13.59 -10.23 -8.35
N VAL A 364 -12.55 -10.80 -7.75
CA VAL A 364 -12.40 -10.84 -6.29
C VAL A 364 -11.74 -9.56 -5.80
N SER A 365 -12.14 -9.05 -4.64
CA SER A 365 -11.34 -8.04 -3.95
C SER A 365 -10.21 -8.74 -3.22
N VAL A 366 -9.00 -8.26 -3.41
CA VAL A 366 -7.79 -8.83 -2.82
C VAL A 366 -7.15 -7.81 -1.89
N TRP A 367 -6.49 -8.31 -0.86
CA TRP A 367 -5.66 -7.53 0.04
C TRP A 367 -4.34 -8.25 0.33
N ILE A 368 -3.22 -7.63 -0.01
CA ILE A 368 -1.87 -8.04 0.41
C ILE A 368 -1.26 -6.84 1.16
N VAL A 369 -0.85 -7.04 2.40
CA VAL A 369 -0.20 -6.02 3.24
C VAL A 369 1.19 -6.51 3.60
N ASP A 370 2.21 -5.68 3.49
CA ASP A 370 3.57 -5.99 3.97
C ASP A 370 4.16 -7.30 3.45
N SER A 371 3.73 -7.74 2.27
CA SER A 371 4.10 -9.02 1.65
C SER A 371 3.70 -10.24 2.48
N GLU A 372 2.68 -10.09 3.32
CA GLU A 372 1.98 -11.20 3.98
C GLU A 372 1.10 -11.98 2.99
N SER A 373 0.53 -13.09 3.45
CA SER A 373 -0.39 -13.91 2.66
C SER A 373 -1.60 -13.07 2.18
N PRO A 374 -2.09 -13.29 0.96
CA PRO A 374 -3.29 -12.62 0.48
C PRO A 374 -4.50 -12.90 1.37
N ASP A 375 -5.37 -11.91 1.46
CA ASP A 375 -6.76 -12.10 1.85
C ASP A 375 -7.65 -11.80 0.65
N ILE A 376 -8.76 -12.53 0.53
CA ILE A 376 -9.66 -12.40 -0.61
C ILE A 376 -11.10 -12.25 -0.13
N SER A 377 -11.87 -11.52 -0.91
CA SER A 377 -13.29 -11.34 -0.68
C SER A 377 -14.06 -11.45 -1.99
N PHE A 378 -14.99 -12.41 -2.06
CA PHE A 378 -15.88 -12.57 -3.22
C PHE A 378 -16.98 -11.52 -3.29
N ASN A 379 -17.32 -10.86 -2.17
CA ASN A 379 -18.34 -9.81 -2.11
C ASN A 379 -17.77 -8.39 -1.99
N GLY A 380 -16.48 -8.24 -2.27
CA GLY A 380 -15.76 -6.97 -2.14
C GLY A 380 -15.86 -6.34 -0.75
N TYR A 381 -15.70 -7.15 0.29
CA TYR A 381 -15.83 -6.77 1.70
C TYR A 381 -17.19 -6.13 2.02
N GLY A 382 -18.25 -6.64 1.37
CA GLY A 382 -19.63 -6.20 1.55
C GLY A 382 -20.09 -5.09 0.60
N VAL A 383 -19.30 -4.72 -0.41
CA VAL A 383 -19.64 -3.67 -1.38
C VAL A 383 -20.28 -4.24 -2.66
N GLU A 384 -19.85 -5.42 -3.13
CA GLU A 384 -20.22 -5.97 -4.44
C GLU A 384 -20.68 -7.43 -4.36
N TRP A 385 -21.97 -7.65 -4.06
CA TRP A 385 -22.53 -8.98 -3.79
C TRP A 385 -22.96 -9.78 -5.03
N HIS A 386 -23.37 -9.09 -6.11
CA HIS A 386 -24.09 -9.69 -7.24
C HIS A 386 -23.29 -9.66 -8.55
N GLN A 387 -21.97 -9.76 -8.49
CA GLN A 387 -21.15 -9.89 -9.68
C GLN A 387 -21.44 -11.22 -10.40
N ASN A 388 -21.44 -11.19 -11.73
CA ASN A 388 -21.65 -12.38 -12.55
C ASN A 388 -20.32 -13.02 -12.93
N ILE A 389 -20.30 -14.35 -12.96
CA ILE A 389 -19.19 -15.11 -13.54
C ILE A 389 -19.28 -15.02 -15.07
N VAL A 390 -18.14 -14.78 -15.71
CA VAL A 390 -18.00 -14.87 -17.18
C VAL A 390 -17.29 -16.17 -17.51
N TYR A 391 -18.03 -17.15 -17.99
CA TYR A 391 -17.49 -18.48 -18.31
C TYR A 391 -16.53 -18.45 -19.50
N GLU A 392 -15.37 -19.10 -19.35
CA GLU A 392 -14.45 -19.32 -20.46
C GLU A 392 -14.99 -20.43 -21.39
N PRO A 393 -14.57 -20.46 -22.67
CA PRO A 393 -14.84 -21.58 -23.57
C PRO A 393 -14.39 -22.91 -22.96
N ALA A 394 -15.13 -23.99 -23.22
CA ALA A 394 -14.78 -25.31 -22.72
C ALA A 394 -13.43 -25.76 -23.29
N ILE A 395 -12.58 -26.30 -22.44
CA ILE A 395 -11.25 -26.82 -22.80
C ILE A 395 -11.07 -28.25 -22.31
N ALA A 396 -10.08 -28.97 -22.86
CA ALA A 396 -9.84 -30.36 -22.49
C ALA A 396 -9.58 -30.54 -20.98
N SER A 397 -8.86 -29.61 -20.35
CA SER A 397 -8.58 -29.68 -18.91
C SER A 397 -9.83 -29.55 -18.03
N ASP A 398 -10.94 -29.01 -18.54
CA ASP A 398 -12.21 -29.01 -17.80
C ASP A 398 -12.65 -30.45 -17.50
N LEU A 399 -12.50 -31.35 -18.48
CA LEU A 399 -12.88 -32.74 -18.37
C LEU A 399 -11.95 -33.48 -17.39
N ASP A 400 -10.65 -33.24 -17.46
CA ASP A 400 -9.66 -33.89 -16.60
C ASP A 400 -9.87 -33.50 -15.13
N VAL A 401 -10.06 -32.20 -14.84
CA VAL A 401 -10.37 -31.73 -13.48
C VAL A 401 -11.70 -32.30 -12.98
N ALA A 402 -12.74 -32.32 -13.82
CA ALA A 402 -14.03 -32.90 -13.44
C ALA A 402 -13.95 -34.42 -13.19
N ARG A 403 -13.12 -35.15 -13.95
CA ARG A 403 -12.88 -36.58 -13.74
C ARG A 403 -12.13 -36.82 -12.44
N GLY A 404 -11.07 -36.07 -12.17
CA GLY A 404 -10.32 -36.14 -10.91
C GLY A 404 -11.20 -35.83 -9.70
N LEU A 405 -11.98 -34.76 -9.76
CA LEU A 405 -12.94 -34.39 -8.71
C LEU A 405 -14.04 -35.44 -8.52
N GLY A 406 -14.61 -35.94 -9.61
CA GLY A 406 -15.64 -36.98 -9.56
C GLY A 406 -15.12 -38.30 -8.98
N GLY A 407 -13.90 -38.70 -9.33
CA GLY A 407 -13.22 -39.88 -8.78
C GLY A 407 -12.95 -39.71 -7.29
N GLN A 408 -12.39 -38.57 -6.88
CA GLN A 408 -12.15 -38.27 -5.47
C GLN A 408 -13.46 -38.24 -4.66
N ALA A 409 -14.54 -37.66 -5.21
CA ALA A 409 -15.85 -37.65 -4.56
C ALA A 409 -16.43 -39.07 -4.43
N HIS A 410 -16.24 -39.92 -5.44
CA HIS A 410 -16.63 -41.34 -5.40
C HIS A 410 -15.95 -42.07 -4.23
N ASP A 411 -14.65 -41.80 -4.00
CA ASP A 411 -13.89 -42.44 -2.93
C ASP A 411 -14.18 -41.85 -1.53
N ILE A 412 -14.47 -40.55 -1.44
CA ILE A 412 -14.71 -39.84 -0.17
C ILE A 412 -16.11 -40.09 0.39
N LEU A 413 -17.16 -40.06 -0.44
CA LEU A 413 -18.55 -40.11 0.06
C LEU A 413 -18.85 -41.36 0.92
N PRO A 414 -18.37 -42.57 0.58
CA PRO A 414 -18.51 -43.74 1.44
C PRO A 414 -17.85 -43.57 2.82
N ARG A 415 -16.78 -42.76 2.92
CA ARG A 415 -16.06 -42.48 4.17
C ARG A 415 -16.69 -41.37 5.02
N LEU A 416 -17.57 -40.56 4.44
CA LEU A 416 -18.41 -39.64 5.19
C LEU A 416 -19.53 -40.35 5.96
N GLY A 417 -20.06 -41.46 5.43
CA GLY A 417 -21.14 -42.23 6.05
C GLY A 417 -20.88 -42.60 7.52
N PRO A 418 -19.71 -43.17 7.85
CA PRO A 418 -19.31 -43.48 9.23
C PRO A 418 -19.22 -42.28 10.19
N LEU A 419 -19.13 -41.03 9.69
CA LEU A 419 -19.14 -39.84 10.55
C LEU A 419 -20.52 -39.56 11.15
N VAL A 420 -21.59 -40.12 10.56
CA VAL A 420 -22.98 -40.01 11.02
C VAL A 420 -23.65 -41.40 11.13
N PRO A 421 -23.09 -42.30 11.96
CA PRO A 421 -23.38 -43.73 11.89
C PRO A 421 -24.81 -44.10 12.31
N SER A 422 -25.46 -43.28 13.14
CA SER A 422 -26.81 -43.52 13.66
C SER A 422 -27.93 -43.24 12.66
N THR A 423 -27.66 -42.43 11.63
CA THR A 423 -28.69 -41.87 10.74
C THR A 423 -28.34 -42.03 9.27
N GLY A 424 -27.07 -42.18 8.93
CA GLY A 424 -26.60 -42.23 7.56
C GLY A 424 -26.46 -40.83 6.93
N LEU A 425 -25.64 -40.75 5.88
CA LEU A 425 -25.27 -39.48 5.26
C LEU A 425 -26.45 -38.82 4.52
N LEU A 426 -27.14 -39.57 3.66
CA LEU A 426 -28.24 -39.03 2.85
C LEU A 426 -29.42 -38.51 3.70
N PRO A 427 -29.90 -39.24 4.73
CA PRO A 427 -30.93 -38.70 5.63
C PRO A 427 -30.51 -37.39 6.32
N GLN A 428 -29.23 -37.25 6.71
CA GLN A 428 -28.73 -35.99 7.28
C GLN A 428 -28.70 -34.86 6.26
N PHE A 429 -28.31 -35.13 5.02
CA PHE A 429 -28.39 -34.13 3.94
C PHE A 429 -29.83 -33.70 3.65
N LEU A 430 -30.81 -34.62 3.75
CA LEU A 430 -32.23 -34.26 3.61
C LEU A 430 -32.73 -33.39 4.76
N LEU A 431 -32.34 -33.68 6.01
CA LEU A 431 -32.65 -32.82 7.15
C LEU A 431 -32.02 -31.43 7.02
N MET A 432 -30.77 -31.37 6.56
CA MET A 432 -30.09 -30.12 6.25
C MET A 432 -30.79 -29.36 5.13
N SER A 433 -31.21 -30.05 4.06
CA SER A 433 -31.97 -29.48 2.93
C SER A 433 -33.28 -28.84 3.41
N ARG A 434 -34.02 -29.48 4.32
CA ARG A 434 -35.23 -28.91 4.93
C ARG A 434 -34.94 -27.69 5.78
N ASN A 435 -33.85 -27.71 6.55
CA ASN A 435 -33.41 -26.51 7.27
C ASN A 435 -33.03 -25.37 6.31
N LEU A 436 -32.45 -25.67 5.15
CA LEU A 436 -32.19 -24.66 4.11
C LEU A 436 -33.47 -24.06 3.55
N GLN A 437 -34.51 -24.87 3.33
CA GLN A 437 -35.85 -24.39 2.92
C GLN A 437 -36.45 -23.42 3.93
N THR A 438 -36.21 -23.63 5.23
CA THR A 438 -36.62 -22.66 6.27
C THR A 438 -35.76 -21.41 6.32
N ALA A 439 -34.50 -21.48 5.87
CA ALA A 439 -33.55 -20.37 5.89
C ALA A 439 -33.75 -19.44 4.69
N ASP A 440 -34.18 -19.96 3.55
CA ASP A 440 -34.47 -19.20 2.35
C ASP A 440 -35.71 -19.78 1.62
N PRO A 441 -36.82 -19.03 1.52
CA PRO A 441 -38.05 -19.51 0.89
C PRO A 441 -37.91 -19.80 -0.61
N VAL A 442 -36.85 -19.31 -1.27
CA VAL A 442 -36.57 -19.65 -2.67
C VAL A 442 -36.19 -21.12 -2.80
N VAL A 443 -35.57 -21.71 -1.76
CA VAL A 443 -35.30 -23.14 -1.69
C VAL A 443 -36.61 -23.86 -1.34
N ASN A 444 -37.28 -24.40 -2.34
CA ASN A 444 -38.66 -24.90 -2.20
C ASN A 444 -38.81 -26.42 -2.27
N SER A 445 -37.71 -27.17 -2.37
CA SER A 445 -37.74 -28.63 -2.51
C SER A 445 -36.49 -29.29 -1.93
N ASP A 446 -36.61 -30.57 -1.57
CA ASP A 446 -35.48 -31.37 -1.08
C ASP A 446 -34.36 -31.43 -2.15
N ALA A 447 -34.71 -31.53 -3.44
CA ALA A 447 -33.77 -31.52 -4.55
C ALA A 447 -33.00 -30.19 -4.67
N MET A 448 -33.67 -29.04 -4.52
CA MET A 448 -32.99 -27.75 -4.56
C MET A 448 -32.01 -27.59 -3.38
N GLY A 449 -32.42 -27.96 -2.17
CA GLY A 449 -31.49 -27.93 -1.03
C GLY A 449 -30.33 -28.93 -1.16
N LEU A 450 -30.56 -30.10 -1.75
CA LEU A 450 -29.50 -31.04 -2.10
C LEU A 450 -28.54 -30.48 -3.16
N SER A 451 -29.02 -29.66 -4.10
CA SER A 451 -28.16 -28.98 -5.09
C SER A 451 -27.13 -28.09 -4.41
N ILE A 452 -27.54 -27.40 -3.34
CA ILE A 452 -26.67 -26.54 -2.54
C ILE A 452 -25.64 -27.38 -1.80
N ILE A 453 -26.10 -28.43 -1.10
CA ILE A 453 -25.23 -29.32 -0.30
C ILE A 453 -24.20 -30.01 -1.19
N VAL A 454 -24.62 -30.59 -2.31
CA VAL A 454 -23.74 -31.27 -3.26
C VAL A 454 -22.77 -30.28 -3.91
N GLY A 455 -23.24 -29.10 -4.31
CA GLY A 455 -22.38 -28.07 -4.93
C GLY A 455 -21.29 -27.58 -3.98
N VAL A 456 -21.63 -27.33 -2.71
CA VAL A 456 -20.66 -26.93 -1.68
C VAL A 456 -19.72 -28.10 -1.34
N LEU A 457 -20.25 -29.33 -1.23
CA LEU A 457 -19.45 -30.51 -0.93
C LEU A 457 -18.39 -30.76 -2.01
N LEU A 458 -18.78 -30.76 -3.28
CA LEU A 458 -17.84 -30.93 -4.40
C LEU A 458 -16.84 -29.77 -4.48
N GLN A 459 -17.30 -28.53 -4.26
CA GLN A 459 -16.39 -27.39 -4.26
C GLN A 459 -15.40 -27.46 -3.09
N ASN A 460 -15.81 -27.95 -1.93
CA ASN A 460 -14.91 -28.15 -0.78
C ASN A 460 -13.86 -29.23 -1.08
N ILE A 461 -14.23 -30.34 -1.71
CA ILE A 461 -13.27 -31.36 -2.15
C ILE A 461 -12.27 -30.74 -3.13
N LEU A 462 -12.75 -29.93 -4.10
CA LEU A 462 -11.88 -29.24 -5.04
C LEU A 462 -11.00 -28.20 -4.35
N SER A 463 -11.52 -27.48 -3.36
CA SER A 463 -10.75 -26.52 -2.58
C SER A 463 -9.59 -27.17 -1.85
N THR A 464 -9.72 -28.40 -1.34
CA THR A 464 -8.63 -29.04 -0.59
C THR A 464 -7.54 -29.68 -1.46
N SER A 465 -7.74 -29.71 -2.78
CA SER A 465 -6.76 -30.23 -3.74
C SER A 465 -5.50 -29.36 -3.87
N ASN A 466 -4.42 -29.98 -4.31
CA ASN A 466 -3.33 -29.30 -5.02
C ASN A 466 -3.80 -28.95 -6.42
N LYS A 467 -3.63 -27.69 -6.80
CA LYS A 467 -4.07 -27.17 -8.09
C LYS A 467 -2.88 -26.92 -9.01
N TYR A 468 -2.86 -27.58 -10.16
CA TYR A 468 -1.83 -27.38 -11.18
C TYR A 468 -2.28 -26.32 -12.17
N TRP A 469 -1.90 -25.09 -11.88
CA TRP A 469 -2.15 -23.94 -12.74
C TRP A 469 -1.17 -23.91 -13.92
N SER A 470 -1.65 -23.48 -15.09
CA SER A 470 -0.80 -23.25 -16.26
C SER A 470 0.34 -22.28 -15.91
N PRO A 471 1.60 -22.56 -16.31
CA PRO A 471 2.73 -21.73 -15.92
C PRO A 471 2.62 -20.31 -16.50
N LEU A 472 2.97 -19.32 -15.68
CA LEU A 472 3.03 -17.93 -16.13
C LEU A 472 4.23 -17.75 -17.09
N PRO A 473 4.02 -17.24 -18.32
CA PRO A 473 5.11 -16.99 -19.27
C PRO A 473 6.06 -15.89 -18.77
N SER A 474 7.27 -15.77 -19.30
CA SER A 474 8.23 -14.72 -18.86
C SER A 474 7.86 -13.29 -19.26
N SER A 475 6.90 -13.12 -20.17
CA SER A 475 6.44 -11.83 -20.69
C SER A 475 4.93 -11.83 -20.92
N LEU A 476 4.33 -10.64 -20.96
CA LEU A 476 2.90 -10.48 -21.25
C LEU A 476 2.59 -10.96 -22.69
N PRO A 477 1.59 -11.82 -22.89
CA PRO A 477 1.15 -12.24 -24.22
C PRO A 477 0.68 -11.06 -25.08
N ALA A 478 0.96 -11.12 -26.38
CA ALA A 478 0.54 -10.09 -27.34
C ALA A 478 -0.98 -10.13 -27.63
N ARG A 479 -1.58 -11.32 -27.49
CA ARG A 479 -2.98 -11.59 -27.80
C ARG A 479 -3.91 -11.20 -26.65
N PRO A 480 -4.96 -10.39 -26.90
CA PRO A 480 -5.91 -9.97 -25.87
C PRO A 480 -6.62 -11.12 -25.13
N GLU A 481 -6.91 -12.21 -25.82
CA GLU A 481 -7.61 -13.39 -25.29
C GLU A 481 -6.77 -14.22 -24.30
N GLU A 482 -5.45 -14.04 -24.33
CA GLU A 482 -4.45 -14.70 -23.47
C GLU A 482 -4.07 -13.83 -22.27
N LYS A 483 -4.67 -12.64 -22.10
CA LYS A 483 -4.42 -11.74 -20.97
C LYS A 483 -5.69 -11.38 -20.21
N ILE A 484 -5.51 -11.00 -18.95
CA ILE A 484 -6.56 -10.47 -18.07
C ILE A 484 -6.15 -9.07 -17.66
N SER A 485 -7.07 -8.12 -17.78
CA SER A 485 -6.93 -6.76 -17.27
C SER A 485 -7.71 -6.63 -15.97
N SER A 486 -7.14 -5.96 -14.96
CA SER A 486 -7.83 -5.67 -13.71
C SER A 486 -7.63 -4.21 -13.28
N TYR A 487 -8.72 -3.61 -12.78
CA TYR A 487 -8.79 -2.22 -12.34
C TYR A 487 -10.02 -2.02 -11.43
N PRO A 488 -9.95 -1.16 -10.39
CA PRO A 488 -8.77 -0.44 -9.93
C PRO A 488 -7.94 -1.26 -8.94
N ILE A 489 -6.61 -1.13 -9.04
CA ILE A 489 -5.64 -1.69 -8.11
C ILE A 489 -4.88 -0.56 -7.41
N GLN A 490 -4.72 -0.67 -6.10
CA GLN A 490 -3.98 0.25 -5.26
C GLN A 490 -2.75 -0.45 -4.71
N TRP A 491 -1.62 0.24 -4.79
CA TRP A 491 -0.34 -0.32 -4.39
C TRP A 491 0.10 0.24 -3.05
N GLN A 492 0.60 -0.65 -2.20
CA GLN A 492 1.39 -0.30 -1.04
C GLN A 492 2.85 -0.18 -1.47
N LEU A 493 3.38 1.03 -1.39
CA LEU A 493 4.71 1.39 -1.91
C LEU A 493 5.48 2.17 -0.87
N TYR A 494 6.81 2.11 -0.97
CA TYR A 494 7.69 3.12 -0.38
C TYR A 494 7.94 4.22 -1.39
N GLY A 495 7.40 5.41 -1.12
CA GLY A 495 7.53 6.56 -2.01
C GLY A 495 7.84 7.85 -1.27
N SER A 496 8.63 8.71 -1.92
CA SER A 496 8.94 10.07 -1.52
C SER A 496 8.25 11.03 -2.52
N SER A 497 7.27 11.82 -2.08
CA SER A 497 6.66 12.89 -2.90
C SER A 497 5.46 13.52 -2.17
N PRO A 498 5.17 14.82 -2.39
CA PRO A 498 3.90 15.42 -2.00
C PRO A 498 2.74 14.88 -2.84
N ARG A 499 1.67 14.40 -2.19
CA ARG A 499 0.41 13.97 -2.81
C ARG A 499 -0.79 14.72 -2.25
N LEU A 500 -0.77 15.02 -0.96
CA LEU A 500 -1.80 15.83 -0.31
C LEU A 500 -1.51 17.32 -0.56
N LYS A 501 -2.57 18.14 -0.62
CA LYS A 501 -2.46 19.59 -0.88
C LYS A 501 -1.52 20.29 0.10
N TRP A 502 -1.49 19.89 1.37
CA TRP A 502 -0.60 20.47 2.38
C TRP A 502 0.87 20.06 2.19
N GLU A 503 1.14 18.88 1.65
CA GLU A 503 2.52 18.42 1.41
C GLU A 503 3.19 19.31 0.35
N TRP A 504 2.43 19.96 -0.54
CA TRP A 504 2.96 20.95 -1.48
C TRP A 504 3.43 22.24 -0.79
N ALA A 505 2.88 22.60 0.38
CA ALA A 505 3.42 23.70 1.18
C ALA A 505 4.83 23.38 1.70
N ALA A 506 5.15 22.10 1.94
CA ALA A 506 6.49 21.66 2.29
C ALA A 506 7.50 21.88 1.15
N VAL A 507 7.08 21.74 -0.11
CA VAL A 507 7.93 22.06 -1.27
C VAL A 507 8.27 23.54 -1.31
N ALA A 508 7.29 24.42 -1.03
CA ALA A 508 7.52 25.87 -0.98
C ALA A 508 8.58 26.26 0.06
N ILE A 509 8.58 25.60 1.23
CA ILE A 509 9.61 25.77 2.26
C ILE A 509 11.01 25.45 1.70
N LEU A 510 11.17 24.31 1.02
CA LEU A 510 12.46 23.92 0.41
C LEU A 510 12.90 24.90 -0.67
N VAL A 511 11.97 25.45 -1.46
CA VAL A 511 12.27 26.44 -2.49
C VAL A 511 12.77 27.75 -1.88
N ILE A 512 12.16 28.23 -0.79
CA ILE A 512 12.62 29.45 -0.09
C ILE A 512 14.04 29.26 0.46
N VAL A 513 14.31 28.10 1.06
CA VAL A 513 15.66 27.76 1.55
C VAL A 513 16.67 27.72 0.40
N LEU A 514 16.31 27.08 -0.73
CA LEU A 514 17.15 27.00 -1.92
C LEU A 514 17.48 28.39 -2.49
N LEU A 515 16.46 29.26 -2.63
CA LEU A 515 16.65 30.64 -3.10
C LEU A 515 17.60 31.42 -2.18
N THR A 516 17.51 31.20 -0.87
CA THR A 516 18.37 31.86 0.11
C THR A 516 19.83 31.42 -0.03
N PHE A 517 20.07 30.12 -0.25
CA PHE A 517 21.41 29.62 -0.54
C PHE A 517 21.99 30.17 -1.86
N CYS A 518 21.18 30.17 -2.93
CA CYS A 518 21.58 30.72 -4.23
C CYS A 518 21.91 32.21 -4.13
N PHE A 519 21.10 32.98 -3.41
CA PHE A 519 21.34 34.40 -3.19
C PHE A 519 22.63 34.65 -2.40
N GLY A 520 22.86 33.90 -1.32
CA GLY A 520 24.10 33.98 -0.55
C GLY A 520 25.33 33.63 -1.40
N MET A 521 25.23 32.62 -2.26
CA MET A 521 26.31 32.23 -3.19
C MET A 521 26.58 33.31 -4.23
N TYR A 522 25.52 33.86 -4.84
CA TYR A 522 25.63 34.98 -5.78
C TYR A 522 26.34 36.17 -5.15
N GLN A 523 26.01 36.54 -3.92
CA GLN A 523 26.68 37.65 -3.24
C GLN A 523 28.16 37.39 -2.99
N THR A 524 28.52 36.20 -2.50
CA THR A 524 29.93 35.84 -2.29
C THR A 524 30.72 35.86 -3.62
N LEU A 525 30.13 35.36 -4.71
CA LEU A 525 30.74 35.37 -6.04
C LEU A 525 30.80 36.77 -6.67
N ARG A 526 29.82 37.63 -6.42
CA ARG A 526 29.76 38.97 -7.02
C ARG A 526 30.79 39.91 -6.40
N TYR A 527 30.97 39.82 -5.09
CA TYR A 527 31.79 40.77 -4.33
C TYR A 527 33.17 40.23 -3.96
N TRP A 528 33.40 38.91 -4.03
CA TRP A 528 34.71 38.28 -3.77
C TRP A 528 35.34 38.72 -2.43
N MET A 529 34.50 38.82 -1.39
CA MET A 529 34.90 39.22 -0.04
C MET A 529 34.65 38.09 0.95
N ALA A 530 35.36 38.10 2.07
CA ALA A 530 35.00 37.34 3.26
C ALA A 530 34.28 38.27 4.25
N PRO A 531 33.43 37.75 5.16
CA PRO A 531 32.91 38.52 6.27
C PRO A 531 34.07 39.16 7.04
N GLY A 532 33.93 40.44 7.37
CA GLY A 532 34.91 41.13 8.19
C GLY A 532 34.91 40.53 9.59
N PRO A 533 36.08 40.29 10.20
CA PRO A 533 36.16 39.76 11.57
C PRO A 533 35.43 40.67 12.58
N TRP A 534 35.31 41.96 12.29
CA TRP A 534 34.62 42.97 13.09
C TRP A 534 33.09 42.89 13.10
N VAL A 535 32.50 41.99 12.33
CA VAL A 535 31.04 41.76 12.33
C VAL A 535 30.67 40.63 13.30
N GLU A 536 31.65 39.89 13.80
CA GLU A 536 31.49 38.88 14.84
C GLU A 536 31.68 39.50 16.23
N LEU A 537 31.07 38.90 17.26
CA LEU A 537 31.10 39.42 18.63
C LEU A 537 32.53 39.68 19.12
N ASP A 538 33.43 38.72 18.89
CA ASP A 538 34.83 38.80 19.33
C ASP A 538 35.58 39.93 18.62
N GLY A 539 35.33 40.15 17.32
CA GLY A 539 35.92 41.25 16.57
C GLY A 539 35.32 42.61 16.90
N MET A 540 34.01 42.68 17.20
CA MET A 540 33.38 43.90 17.72
C MET A 540 33.94 44.29 19.08
N MET A 541 34.17 43.31 19.97
CA MET A 541 34.81 43.55 21.27
C MET A 541 36.26 43.99 21.13
N MET A 542 37.02 43.38 20.21
CA MET A 542 38.41 43.75 19.94
C MET A 542 38.52 45.17 19.39
N ILE A 543 37.64 45.57 18.47
CA ILE A 543 37.65 46.94 17.92
C ILE A 543 37.12 47.94 18.94
N ALA A 544 36.12 47.58 19.75
CA ALA A 544 35.64 48.42 20.85
C ALA A 544 36.73 48.72 21.89
N GLN A 545 37.66 47.79 22.12
CA GLN A 545 38.83 48.01 23.00
C GLN A 545 39.90 48.92 22.37
N GLN A 546 40.00 48.96 21.04
CA GLN A 546 41.03 49.72 20.30
C GLN A 546 40.54 51.10 19.84
N THR A 547 39.25 51.38 19.95
CA THR A 547 38.65 52.68 19.60
C THR A 547 38.77 53.63 20.80
N PRO A 548 39.15 54.92 20.64
CA PRO A 548 39.15 55.87 21.76
C PRO A 548 37.79 55.86 22.45
N GLN A 549 37.77 55.90 23.80
CA GLN A 549 36.54 55.80 24.59
C GLN A 549 35.45 56.65 23.96
N LEU A 550 34.41 55.99 23.43
CA LEU A 550 33.19 56.67 23.04
C LEU A 550 32.75 57.48 24.27
N GLU A 551 32.68 58.81 24.16
CA GLU A 551 32.14 59.67 25.22
C GLU A 551 30.88 59.02 25.79
N SER A 552 30.81 58.95 27.12
CA SER A 552 29.83 58.16 27.88
C SER A 552 28.50 58.01 27.14
N ILE A 553 28.15 56.78 26.78
CA ILE A 553 26.84 56.45 26.21
C ILE A 553 25.82 56.59 27.35
N GLU A 554 25.45 57.81 27.70
CA GLU A 554 24.52 58.09 28.78
C GLU A 554 23.06 57.74 28.41
N ASP A 555 22.77 57.49 27.12
CA ASP A 555 21.43 57.12 26.67
C ASP A 555 21.46 55.97 25.64
N GLU A 556 20.83 54.84 25.97
CA GLU A 556 20.57 53.71 25.06
C GLU A 556 19.89 54.16 23.75
N LYS A 557 19.11 55.25 23.80
CA LYS A 557 18.48 55.89 22.64
C LYS A 557 19.48 56.50 21.66
N LYS A 558 20.59 57.09 22.14
CA LYS A 558 21.61 57.75 21.29
C LYS A 558 22.52 56.75 20.61
N ALA A 559 22.80 55.61 21.22
CA ALA A 559 23.60 54.53 20.61
C ALA A 559 22.85 53.82 19.45
N GLN A 560 21.52 53.81 19.50
CA GLN A 560 20.67 53.11 18.53
C GLN A 560 20.33 53.92 17.27
N THR A 561 20.51 55.25 17.30
CA THR A 561 20.39 56.15 16.13
C THR A 561 21.71 56.40 15.41
N ARG A 562 22.82 55.91 15.95
CA ARG A 562 24.14 56.04 15.31
C ARG A 562 24.31 55.07 14.15
N MET A 563 24.94 55.58 13.10
CA MET A 563 25.36 54.80 11.94
C MET A 563 26.82 54.38 12.12
N TYR A 564 27.10 53.10 11.93
CA TYR A 564 28.44 52.52 12.08
C TYR A 564 29.04 52.22 10.70
N SER A 565 30.26 52.69 10.48
CA SER A 565 31.10 52.38 9.29
C SER A 565 32.51 51.99 9.73
N VAL A 566 33.24 51.29 8.86
CA VAL A 566 34.65 50.95 9.10
C VAL A 566 35.52 51.73 8.12
N GLU A 567 36.47 52.50 8.67
CA GLU A 567 37.45 53.26 7.90
C GLU A 567 38.87 52.85 8.30
N LYS A 568 39.83 53.02 7.38
CA LYS A 568 41.25 52.93 7.73
C LYS A 568 41.69 54.29 8.25
N ASP A 569 42.26 54.33 9.44
CA ASP A 569 42.92 55.52 9.94
C ASP A 569 44.24 55.77 9.18
N GLY A 570 44.82 56.97 9.32
CA GLY A 570 46.08 57.37 8.66
C GLY A 570 47.28 56.45 8.96
N SER A 571 47.17 55.55 9.94
CA SER A 571 48.13 54.50 10.30
C SER A 571 47.87 53.14 9.61
N GLY A 572 46.78 53.00 8.85
CA GLY A 572 46.38 51.76 8.19
C GLY A 572 45.55 50.80 9.06
N VAL A 573 45.30 51.15 10.32
CA VAL A 573 44.47 50.37 11.27
C VAL A 573 42.98 50.64 11.02
N LEU A 574 42.14 49.60 11.14
CA LEU A 574 40.69 49.71 10.98
C LEU A 574 40.07 50.30 12.25
N ILE A 575 39.30 51.39 12.12
CA ILE A 575 38.56 52.01 13.22
C ILE A 575 37.06 51.96 12.93
N LEU A 576 36.25 51.66 13.96
CA LEU A 576 34.79 51.76 13.90
C LEU A 576 34.39 53.23 14.11
N ARG A 577 33.87 53.86 13.06
CA ARG A 577 33.37 55.24 13.14
C ARG A 577 31.87 55.21 13.43
N SER A 578 31.44 55.94 14.45
CA SER A 578 30.01 56.12 14.76
C SER A 578 29.61 57.57 14.47
N GLU A 579 28.64 57.80 13.59
CA GLU A 579 28.10 59.13 13.30
C GLU A 579 26.64 59.21 13.76
N ALA A 580 26.18 60.40 14.18
CA ALA A 580 24.77 60.62 14.48
C ALA A 580 23.96 60.57 13.17
N GLY A 581 22.98 59.66 13.10
CA GLY A 581 22.12 59.44 11.93
C GLY A 581 20.93 60.36 11.83
#